data_AF-A0A975NIH6-F1
#
_entry.id   AF-A0A975NIH6-F1
#
_cell.length_a   1.000
_cell.length_b   1.000
_cell.length_c   1.000
_cell.angle_alpha   90.00
_cell.angle_beta   90.00
_cell.angle_gamma   90.00
#
_symmetry.space_group_name_H-M   'P 1'
#
loop_
_entity.id
_entity.type
_entity.pdbx_description
1 polymer ?
#
loop_
_entity_poly.entity_id
_entity_poly.type
_entity_poly.pdbx_seq_one_letter_code
_entity_poly.pdbx_strand_id
1 'polypeptide(L)'
;MSSQQQRYPHTPSPSRASLTGRRRAGQLAPTDTGKALQAARACPDAWYRVQALASVAEHADQRLVLSILEEAAREAQSCPDAYGTVAVMAWPLRVAFKQGHLNFAERELKKCLALASGIEPRASQAYALEILWSACFAAAPSNAKPVWDRILELCHPDHNWRAARLYLHIAEIQNGRNPSGAAAVIRAMPPGEARSWLERRFGLT
;
A
#
# COMPACT_ATOMS: atom_id res chain seq x y z
N MET A 1 16.28 18.62 -13.04
CA MET A 1 14.86 18.81 -12.68
C MET A 1 14.71 18.46 -11.21
N SER A 2 14.58 19.46 -10.34
CA SER A 2 14.49 19.26 -8.88
C SER A 2 13.24 18.47 -8.52
N SER A 3 13.42 17.32 -7.88
CA SER A 3 12.35 16.55 -7.26
C SER A 3 11.84 17.31 -6.03
N GLN A 4 10.89 18.22 -6.22
CA GLN A 4 10.09 18.71 -5.10
C GLN A 4 9.32 17.50 -4.53
N GLN A 5 9.71 17.05 -3.34
CA GLN A 5 8.89 16.18 -2.52
C GLN A 5 7.63 16.97 -2.14
N GLN A 6 6.60 16.87 -2.99
CA GLN A 6 5.30 17.47 -2.74
C GLN A 6 4.69 16.79 -1.51
N ARG A 7 4.62 17.53 -0.40
CA ARG A 7 3.94 17.08 0.82
C ARG A 7 2.44 16.97 0.52
N TYR A 8 1.89 15.78 0.70
CA TYR A 8 0.47 15.50 0.43
C TYR A 8 -0.43 16.17 1.49
N PRO A 9 -1.60 16.70 1.10
CA PRO A 9 -2.50 17.44 1.99
C PRO A 9 -3.19 16.56 3.06
N HIS A 10 -3.05 15.23 2.98
CA HIS A 10 -3.82 14.25 3.76
C HIS A 10 -3.16 13.79 5.06
N THR A 11 -1.89 14.15 5.29
CA THR A 11 -1.20 13.79 6.52
C THR A 11 -0.67 15.03 7.21
N PRO A 12 -1.13 15.35 8.44
CA PRO A 12 -0.45 16.35 9.25
C PRO A 12 1.03 15.99 9.35
N SER A 13 1.89 17.02 9.45
CA SER A 13 3.32 16.78 9.57
C SER A 13 3.57 15.82 10.74
N PRO A 14 4.30 14.73 10.51
CA PRO A 14 4.41 13.68 11.51
C PRO A 14 5.05 14.23 12.77
N SER A 15 4.45 13.91 13.92
CA SER A 15 5.06 14.29 15.19
C SER A 15 6.41 13.58 15.33
N ARG A 16 7.40 14.28 15.92
CA ARG A 16 8.70 13.67 16.26
C ARG A 16 8.51 12.42 17.13
N ALA A 17 7.50 12.42 18.00
CA ALA A 17 7.12 11.28 18.81
C ALA A 17 6.76 10.06 17.95
N SER A 18 5.90 10.21 16.92
CA SER A 18 5.54 9.11 16.02
C SER A 18 6.69 8.57 15.20
N LEU A 19 7.56 9.45 14.68
CA LEU A 19 8.75 9.02 13.94
C LEU A 19 9.69 8.21 14.84
N THR A 20 9.89 8.67 16.07
CA THR A 20 10.73 8.01 17.07
C THR A 20 10.12 6.68 17.51
N GLY A 21 8.83 6.67 17.83
CA GLY A 21 8.09 5.47 18.25
C GLY A 21 8.09 4.39 17.18
N ARG A 22 7.79 4.73 15.92
CA ARG A 22 7.83 3.78 14.80
C ARG A 22 9.23 3.20 14.61
N ARG A 23 10.26 4.05 14.61
CA ARG A 23 11.66 3.59 14.48
C ARG A 23 12.02 2.64 15.62
N ARG A 24 11.70 3.02 16.85
CA ARG A 24 11.99 2.22 18.04
C ARG A 24 11.26 0.88 18.02
N ALA A 25 9.99 0.86 17.63
CA ALA A 25 9.23 -0.38 17.47
C ALA A 25 9.92 -1.33 16.46
N GLY A 26 10.31 -0.84 15.29
CA GLY A 26 11.02 -1.66 14.29
C GLY A 26 12.38 -2.18 14.77
N GLN A 27 13.12 -1.39 15.56
CA GLN A 27 14.42 -1.82 16.12
C GLN A 27 14.28 -2.89 17.20
N LEU A 28 13.22 -2.81 18.01
CA LEU A 28 12.98 -3.74 19.12
C LEU A 28 12.25 -5.01 18.68
N ALA A 29 11.45 -4.95 17.60
CA ALA A 29 10.60 -6.07 17.18
C ALA A 29 11.33 -7.43 17.07
N PRO A 30 12.57 -7.52 16.54
CA PRO A 30 13.27 -8.80 16.43
C PRO A 30 13.76 -9.40 17.76
N THR A 31 13.87 -8.60 18.82
CA THR A 31 14.53 -9.01 20.08
C THR A 31 13.64 -8.88 21.32
N ASP A 32 12.65 -7.99 21.31
CA ASP A 32 11.75 -7.71 22.42
C ASP A 32 10.40 -7.22 21.89
N THR A 33 9.55 -8.17 21.46
CA THR A 33 8.20 -7.89 20.93
C THR A 33 7.36 -7.08 21.93
N GLY A 34 7.51 -7.30 23.23
CA GLY A 34 6.76 -6.60 24.28
C GLY A 34 7.08 -5.10 24.31
N LYS A 35 8.37 -4.74 24.37
CA LYS A 35 8.78 -3.32 24.30
C LYS A 35 8.50 -2.71 22.92
N ALA A 36 8.57 -3.51 21.86
CA ALA A 36 8.23 -3.05 20.52
C ALA A 36 6.74 -2.66 20.40
N LEU A 37 5.83 -3.46 20.97
CA LEU A 37 4.41 -3.12 21.04
C LEU A 37 4.16 -1.84 21.85
N GLN A 38 4.82 -1.68 22.99
CA GLN A 38 4.72 -0.45 23.78
C GLN A 38 5.15 0.78 22.96
N ALA A 39 6.27 0.69 22.24
CA ALA A 39 6.75 1.76 21.37
C ALA A 39 5.79 2.04 20.20
N ALA A 40 5.19 1.00 19.61
CA ALA A 40 4.20 1.14 18.54
C ALA A 40 2.95 1.88 19.04
N ARG A 41 2.37 1.44 20.16
CA ARG A 41 1.17 2.03 20.78
C ARG A 41 1.39 3.47 21.25
N ALA A 42 2.61 3.81 21.65
CA ALA A 42 2.97 5.17 22.03
C ALA A 42 3.06 6.15 20.84
N CYS A 43 2.95 5.70 19.59
CA CYS A 43 2.90 6.58 18.43
C CYS A 43 1.54 7.31 18.41
N PRO A 44 1.48 8.65 18.53
CA PRO A 44 0.21 9.38 18.52
C PRO A 44 -0.47 9.38 17.15
N ASP A 45 0.30 9.40 16.06
CA ASP A 45 -0.24 9.48 14.71
C ASP A 45 -0.61 8.07 14.20
N ALA A 46 -1.89 7.85 13.86
CA ALA A 46 -2.43 6.57 13.41
C ALA A 46 -1.61 5.96 12.26
N TRP A 47 -1.24 6.77 11.27
CA TRP A 47 -0.41 6.36 10.14
C TRP A 47 0.88 5.65 10.56
N TYR A 48 1.57 6.19 11.58
CA TYR A 48 2.84 5.65 12.07
C TYR A 48 2.63 4.50 13.05
N ARG A 49 1.57 4.57 13.87
CA ARG A 49 1.19 3.51 14.80
C ARG A 49 0.86 2.21 14.07
N VAL A 50 0.06 2.26 13.00
CA VAL A 50 -0.29 1.09 12.18
C VAL A 50 0.95 0.47 11.53
N GLN A 51 1.84 1.30 10.98
CA GLN A 51 3.11 0.81 10.41
C GLN A 51 4.00 0.16 11.46
N ALA A 52 4.08 0.76 12.66
CA ALA A 52 4.84 0.21 13.77
C ALA A 52 4.26 -1.14 14.21
N LEU A 53 2.93 -1.23 14.40
CA LEU A 53 2.25 -2.49 14.75
C LEU A 53 2.50 -3.58 13.71
N ALA A 54 2.41 -3.26 12.41
CA ALA A 54 2.74 -4.21 11.35
C ALA A 54 4.20 -4.67 11.41
N SER A 55 5.17 -3.76 11.65
CA SER A 55 6.57 -4.14 11.87
C SER A 55 6.75 -5.05 13.09
N VAL A 56 5.97 -4.85 14.16
CA VAL A 56 6.01 -5.76 15.32
C VAL A 56 5.42 -7.13 14.96
N ALA A 57 4.30 -7.16 14.24
CA ALA A 57 3.67 -8.39 13.78
C ALA A 57 4.60 -9.23 12.87
N GLU A 58 5.51 -8.62 12.12
CA GLU A 58 6.51 -9.34 11.31
C GLU A 58 7.46 -10.24 12.13
N HIS A 59 7.66 -9.92 13.41
CA HIS A 59 8.60 -10.62 14.29
C HIS A 59 7.93 -11.27 15.51
N ALA A 60 6.60 -11.12 15.65
CA ALA A 60 5.87 -11.65 16.78
C ALA A 60 5.75 -13.18 16.72
N ASP A 61 5.54 -13.80 17.88
CA ASP A 61 5.09 -15.19 17.97
C ASP A 61 3.80 -15.38 17.17
N GLN A 62 3.68 -16.49 16.43
CA GLN A 62 2.53 -16.78 15.56
C GLN A 62 1.17 -16.65 16.27
N ARG A 63 1.11 -16.91 17.58
CA ARG A 63 -0.11 -16.77 18.39
C ARG A 63 -0.54 -15.31 18.59
N LEU A 64 0.37 -14.36 18.44
CA LEU A 64 0.14 -12.92 18.63
C LEU A 64 -0.04 -12.16 17.32
N VAL A 65 0.43 -12.68 16.19
CA VAL A 65 0.43 -11.96 14.90
C VAL A 65 -0.98 -11.47 14.55
N LEU A 66 -1.98 -12.37 14.58
CA LEU A 66 -3.35 -11.99 14.23
C LEU A 66 -3.91 -10.91 15.16
N SER A 67 -3.67 -10.95 16.46
CA SER A 67 -4.19 -9.94 17.38
C SER A 67 -3.55 -8.56 17.16
N ILE A 68 -2.26 -8.53 16.81
CA ILE A 68 -1.55 -7.30 16.47
C ILE A 68 -2.06 -6.74 15.13
N LEU A 69 -2.33 -7.61 14.14
CA LEU A 69 -2.90 -7.20 12.85
C LEU A 69 -4.32 -6.64 13.00
N GLU A 70 -5.16 -7.26 13.84
CA GLU A 70 -6.50 -6.74 14.18
C GLU A 70 -6.42 -5.39 14.90
N GLU A 71 -5.43 -5.19 15.77
CA GLU A 71 -5.15 -3.89 16.37
C GLU A 71 -4.75 -2.86 15.30
N ALA A 72 -3.81 -3.20 14.42
CA ALA A 72 -3.39 -2.34 13.33
C ALA A 72 -4.57 -1.94 12.41
N ALA A 73 -5.48 -2.86 12.10
CA ALA A 73 -6.66 -2.57 11.30
C ALA A 73 -7.64 -1.60 11.99
N ARG A 74 -7.84 -1.75 13.31
CA ARG A 74 -8.64 -0.79 14.10
C ARG A 74 -7.98 0.59 14.14
N GLU A 75 -6.67 0.63 14.37
CA GLU A 75 -5.92 1.90 14.42
C GLU A 75 -5.91 2.62 13.07
N ALA A 76 -5.95 1.90 11.95
CA ALA A 76 -6.06 2.51 10.62
C ALA A 76 -7.34 3.34 10.44
N GLN A 77 -8.44 2.99 11.12
CA GLN A 77 -9.68 3.77 11.10
C GLN A 77 -9.54 5.13 11.80
N SER A 78 -8.48 5.33 12.58
CA SER A 78 -8.17 6.63 13.20
C SER A 78 -7.40 7.56 12.28
N CYS A 79 -7.14 7.16 11.02
CA CYS A 79 -6.60 8.08 10.02
C CYS A 79 -7.65 9.16 9.67
N PRO A 80 -7.23 10.41 9.39
CA PRO A 80 -8.19 11.51 9.15
C PRO A 80 -9.08 11.33 7.92
N ASP A 81 -8.66 10.52 6.95
CA ASP A 81 -9.38 10.32 5.71
C ASP A 81 -9.23 8.91 5.11
N ALA A 82 -10.02 8.66 4.07
CA ALA A 82 -10.06 7.41 3.31
C ALA A 82 -8.69 7.07 2.68
N TYR A 83 -7.96 8.08 2.19
CA TYR A 83 -6.62 7.89 1.64
C TYR A 83 -5.68 7.33 2.71
N GLY A 84 -5.63 7.97 3.87
CA GLY A 84 -4.81 7.57 5.01
C GLY A 84 -5.11 6.13 5.42
N THR A 85 -6.40 5.80 5.54
CA THR A 85 -6.88 4.47 5.92
C THR A 85 -6.47 3.41 4.89
N VAL A 86 -6.76 3.62 3.59
CA VAL A 86 -6.44 2.63 2.54
C VAL A 86 -4.94 2.45 2.39
N ALA A 87 -4.18 3.54 2.32
CA ALA A 87 -2.75 3.46 2.06
C ALA A 87 -1.98 2.85 3.24
N VAL A 88 -2.33 3.17 4.49
CA VAL A 88 -1.63 2.61 5.66
C VAL A 88 -1.92 1.12 5.87
N MET A 89 -3.08 0.64 5.42
CA MET A 89 -3.43 -0.79 5.50
C MET A 89 -2.54 -1.70 4.65
N ALA A 90 -1.79 -1.15 3.70
CA ALA A 90 -0.82 -1.90 2.92
C ALA A 90 0.23 -2.62 3.79
N TRP A 91 0.62 -2.03 4.92
CA TRP A 91 1.58 -2.64 5.84
C TRP A 91 1.02 -3.90 6.51
N PRO A 92 -0.07 -3.87 7.30
CA PRO A 92 -0.61 -5.07 7.92
C PRO A 92 -1.08 -6.11 6.90
N LEU A 93 -1.60 -5.70 5.74
CA LEU A 93 -1.99 -6.64 4.67
C LEU A 93 -0.80 -7.41 4.11
N ARG A 94 0.34 -6.74 3.86
CA ARG A 94 1.57 -7.42 3.42
C ARG A 94 2.01 -8.49 4.42
N VAL A 95 1.97 -8.16 5.72
CA VAL A 95 2.35 -9.09 6.80
C VAL A 95 1.38 -10.26 6.85
N ALA A 96 0.08 -9.98 6.81
CA ALA A 96 -0.96 -11.00 6.85
C ALA A 96 -0.83 -12.00 5.70
N PHE A 97 -0.67 -11.51 4.46
CA PHE A 97 -0.45 -12.39 3.31
C PHE A 97 0.85 -13.19 3.43
N LYS A 98 1.96 -12.55 3.84
CA LYS A 98 3.25 -13.21 3.98
C LYS A 98 3.23 -14.33 5.03
N GLN A 99 2.45 -14.18 6.09
CA GLN A 99 2.35 -15.15 7.19
C GLN A 99 1.14 -16.10 7.09
N GLY A 100 0.39 -16.06 5.99
CA GLY A 100 -0.74 -16.99 5.77
C GLY A 100 -2.02 -16.66 6.54
N HIS A 101 -2.17 -15.46 7.10
CA HIS A 101 -3.41 -14.99 7.73
C HIS A 101 -4.44 -14.53 6.68
N LEU A 102 -4.83 -15.44 5.77
CA LEU A 102 -5.60 -15.12 4.57
C LEU A 102 -6.99 -14.55 4.89
N ASN A 103 -7.71 -15.13 5.87
CA ASN A 103 -9.03 -14.65 6.27
C ASN A 103 -9.02 -13.17 6.70
N PHE A 104 -7.99 -12.75 7.45
CA PHE A 104 -7.79 -11.35 7.81
C PHE A 104 -7.47 -10.52 6.56
N ALA A 105 -6.50 -10.97 5.78
CA ALA A 105 -5.99 -10.23 4.63
C ALA A 105 -7.09 -9.96 3.59
N GLU A 106 -7.88 -10.96 3.23
CA GLU A 106 -8.96 -10.85 2.24
C GLU A 106 -10.09 -9.94 2.74
N ARG A 107 -10.48 -10.09 4.00
CA ARG A 107 -11.54 -9.29 4.62
C ARG A 107 -11.16 -7.81 4.67
N GLU A 108 -9.96 -7.49 5.14
CA GLU A 108 -9.50 -6.11 5.24
C GLU A 108 -9.18 -5.52 3.86
N LEU A 109 -8.64 -6.31 2.92
CA LEU A 109 -8.44 -5.88 1.55
C LEU A 109 -9.76 -5.49 0.88
N LYS A 110 -10.81 -6.31 1.05
CA LYS A 110 -12.15 -5.99 0.53
C LYS A 110 -12.68 -4.65 1.05
N LYS A 111 -12.49 -4.36 2.35
CA LYS A 111 -12.86 -3.07 2.94
C LYS A 111 -12.06 -1.92 2.34
N CYS A 112 -10.74 -2.08 2.18
CA CYS A 112 -9.89 -1.06 1.57
C CYS A 112 -10.31 -0.75 0.12
N LEU A 113 -10.63 -1.77 -0.68
CA LEU A 113 -11.07 -1.57 -2.08
C LEU A 113 -12.42 -0.89 -2.19
N ALA A 114 -13.35 -1.17 -1.26
CA ALA A 114 -14.63 -0.47 -1.16
C ALA A 114 -14.44 1.00 -0.76
N LEU A 115 -13.52 1.28 0.18
CA LEU A 115 -13.22 2.64 0.61
C LEU A 115 -12.49 3.46 -0.47
N ALA A 116 -11.68 2.80 -1.31
CA ALA A 116 -10.87 3.46 -2.32
C ALA A 116 -11.68 4.30 -3.33
N SER A 117 -12.92 3.93 -3.65
CA SER A 117 -13.78 4.72 -4.57
C SER A 117 -14.14 6.11 -4.04
N GLY A 118 -14.09 6.31 -2.71
CA GLY A 118 -14.39 7.60 -2.10
C GLY A 118 -13.18 8.52 -1.93
N ILE A 119 -11.99 8.11 -2.39
CA ILE A 119 -10.77 8.91 -2.22
C ILE A 119 -10.73 10.03 -3.27
N GLU A 120 -10.66 11.26 -2.80
CA GLU A 120 -10.35 12.44 -3.62
C GLU A 120 -9.13 13.19 -3.07
N PRO A 121 -8.31 13.84 -3.92
CA PRO A 121 -8.41 13.86 -5.38
C PRO A 121 -8.06 12.50 -6.01
N ARG A 122 -8.50 12.26 -7.26
CA ARG A 122 -8.14 11.06 -8.08
C ARG A 122 -6.65 10.69 -8.06
N ALA A 123 -5.74 11.67 -7.93
CA ALA A 123 -4.31 11.40 -7.78
C ALA A 123 -3.97 10.67 -6.46
N SER A 124 -4.63 11.05 -5.35
CA SER A 124 -4.50 10.35 -4.05
C SER A 124 -5.09 8.94 -4.14
N GLN A 125 -6.20 8.76 -4.87
CA GLN A 125 -6.79 7.44 -5.10
C GLN A 125 -5.82 6.51 -5.84
N ALA A 126 -5.24 6.97 -6.96
CA ALA A 126 -4.25 6.21 -7.71
C ALA A 126 -3.04 5.85 -6.84
N TYR A 127 -2.56 6.77 -6.00
CA TYR A 127 -1.43 6.52 -5.13
C TYR A 127 -1.74 5.54 -3.99
N ALA A 128 -2.92 5.62 -3.38
CA ALA A 128 -3.33 4.64 -2.36
C ALA A 128 -3.41 3.22 -2.95
N LEU A 129 -3.97 3.08 -4.16
CA LEU A 129 -4.03 1.81 -4.87
C LEU A 129 -2.64 1.32 -5.32
N GLU A 130 -1.72 2.22 -5.69
CA GLU A 130 -0.30 1.89 -5.96
C GLU A 130 0.35 1.21 -4.76
N ILE A 131 0.22 1.83 -3.57
CA ILE A 131 0.81 1.33 -2.33
C ILE A 131 0.20 -0.04 -1.97
N LEU A 132 -1.13 -0.17 -2.07
CA LEU A 132 -1.84 -1.40 -1.75
C LEU A 132 -1.49 -2.54 -2.71
N TRP A 133 -1.40 -2.25 -4.02
CA TRP A 133 -1.01 -3.22 -5.03
C TRP A 133 0.39 -3.75 -4.78
N SER A 134 1.36 -2.85 -4.54
CA SER A 134 2.75 -3.22 -4.25
C SER A 134 2.89 -4.09 -3.01
N ALA A 135 2.14 -3.80 -1.94
CA ALA A 135 2.12 -4.63 -0.74
C ALA A 135 1.59 -6.04 -0.99
N CYS A 136 0.48 -6.17 -1.71
CA CYS A 136 -0.11 -7.47 -2.04
C CYS A 136 0.80 -8.26 -2.99
N PHE A 137 1.33 -7.60 -4.02
CA PHE A 137 2.19 -8.22 -5.04
C PHE A 137 3.52 -8.73 -4.47
N ALA A 138 4.08 -8.01 -3.49
CA ALA A 138 5.30 -8.41 -2.80
C ALA A 138 5.13 -9.74 -2.04
N ALA A 139 3.93 -10.04 -1.52
CA ALA A 139 3.64 -11.32 -0.89
C ALA A 139 3.41 -12.42 -1.92
N ALA A 140 2.52 -12.20 -2.90
CA ALA A 140 2.34 -13.07 -4.06
C ALA A 140 1.62 -12.31 -5.19
N PRO A 141 1.95 -12.53 -6.48
CA PRO A 141 1.26 -11.86 -7.59
C PRO A 141 -0.26 -12.04 -7.60
N SER A 142 -0.75 -13.22 -7.21
CA SER A 142 -2.18 -13.52 -7.12
C SER A 142 -2.92 -12.62 -6.13
N ASN A 143 -2.27 -12.22 -5.04
CA ASN A 143 -2.88 -11.38 -4.01
C ASN A 143 -3.14 -9.95 -4.51
N ALA A 144 -2.41 -9.51 -5.53
CA ALA A 144 -2.56 -8.17 -6.11
C ALA A 144 -3.68 -8.10 -7.16
N LYS A 145 -4.24 -9.24 -7.60
CA LYS A 145 -5.29 -9.31 -8.63
C LYS A 145 -6.52 -8.45 -8.27
N PRO A 146 -7.08 -8.51 -7.05
CA PRO A 146 -8.23 -7.66 -6.70
C PRO A 146 -7.91 -6.16 -6.73
N VAL A 147 -6.68 -5.77 -6.36
CA VAL A 147 -6.25 -4.38 -6.41
C VAL A 147 -6.07 -3.93 -7.85
N TRP A 148 -5.51 -4.79 -8.71
CA TRP A 148 -5.34 -4.53 -10.13
C TRP A 148 -6.69 -4.31 -10.84
N ASP A 149 -7.68 -5.15 -10.57
CA ASP A 149 -9.03 -4.99 -11.13
C ASP A 149 -9.62 -3.63 -10.71
N ARG A 150 -9.40 -3.23 -9.45
CA ARG A 150 -9.87 -1.93 -8.94
C ARG A 150 -9.12 -0.74 -9.55
N ILE A 151 -7.83 -0.90 -9.86
CA ILE A 151 -7.03 0.11 -10.58
C ILE A 151 -7.59 0.33 -11.99
N LEU A 152 -7.88 -0.76 -12.72
CA LEU A 152 -8.46 -0.67 -14.07
C LEU A 152 -9.82 0.04 -14.07
N GLU A 153 -10.63 -0.20 -13.03
CA GLU A 153 -11.94 0.43 -12.88
C GLU A 153 -11.85 1.92 -12.53
N LEU A 154 -11.01 2.30 -11.57
CA LEU A 154 -11.03 3.64 -10.98
C LEU A 154 -10.00 4.60 -11.59
N CYS A 155 -8.88 4.08 -12.11
CA CYS A 155 -7.74 4.89 -12.51
C CYS A 155 -7.57 4.90 -14.02
N HIS A 156 -8.25 5.82 -14.71
CA HIS A 156 -7.96 6.06 -16.13
C HIS A 156 -6.58 6.73 -16.29
N PRO A 157 -5.66 6.19 -17.09
CA PRO A 157 -4.27 6.66 -17.15
C PRO A 157 -4.13 8.10 -17.67
N ASP A 158 -5.04 8.55 -18.54
CA ASP A 158 -5.01 9.91 -19.11
C ASP A 158 -5.68 10.98 -18.24
N HIS A 159 -6.38 10.62 -17.15
CA HIS A 159 -7.06 11.61 -16.32
C HIS A 159 -6.10 12.41 -15.43
N ASN A 160 -4.94 11.85 -15.08
CA ASN A 160 -3.91 12.53 -14.32
C ASN A 160 -2.57 11.79 -14.42
N TRP A 161 -1.46 12.52 -14.29
CA TRP A 161 -0.10 11.96 -14.42
C TRP A 161 0.21 10.85 -13.39
N ARG A 162 -0.46 10.85 -12.23
CA ARG A 162 -0.27 9.82 -11.18
C ARG A 162 -0.83 8.48 -11.64
N ALA A 163 -1.99 8.48 -12.30
CA ALA A 163 -2.56 7.28 -12.89
C ALA A 163 -1.64 6.72 -13.97
N ALA A 164 -1.14 7.53 -14.91
CA ALA A 164 -0.15 7.08 -15.90
C ALA A 164 1.11 6.48 -15.24
N ARG A 165 1.63 7.13 -14.19
CA ARG A 165 2.80 6.64 -13.44
C ARG A 165 2.53 5.32 -12.71
N LEU A 166 1.33 5.12 -12.17
CA LEU A 166 0.91 3.85 -11.57
C LEU A 166 1.01 2.69 -12.58
N TYR A 167 0.47 2.86 -13.79
CA TYR A 167 0.58 1.84 -14.84
C TYR A 167 2.02 1.57 -15.26
N LEU A 168 2.83 2.63 -15.41
CA LEU A 168 4.27 2.48 -15.67
C LEU A 168 4.93 1.64 -14.58
N HIS A 169 4.70 1.97 -13.31
CA HIS A 169 5.31 1.27 -12.18
C HIS A 169 4.93 -0.22 -12.16
N ILE A 170 3.66 -0.53 -12.39
CA ILE A 170 3.16 -1.90 -12.47
C ILE A 170 3.77 -2.64 -13.67
N ALA A 171 3.85 -1.99 -14.84
CA ALA A 171 4.48 -2.57 -16.03
C ALA A 171 5.96 -2.88 -15.80
N GLU A 172 6.71 -1.96 -15.19
CA GLU A 172 8.13 -2.14 -14.86
C GLU A 172 8.34 -3.31 -13.88
N ILE A 173 7.54 -3.39 -12.81
CA ILE A 173 7.61 -4.49 -11.84
C ILE A 173 7.28 -5.84 -12.49
N GLN A 174 6.22 -5.91 -13.31
CA GLN A 174 5.85 -7.16 -13.96
C GLN A 174 6.86 -7.58 -15.02
N ASN A 175 7.41 -6.63 -15.78
CA ASN A 175 8.46 -6.90 -16.77
C ASN A 175 9.73 -7.45 -16.13
N GLY A 176 10.10 -6.93 -14.95
CA GLY A 176 11.25 -7.43 -14.19
C GLY A 176 11.09 -8.88 -13.70
N ARG A 177 9.85 -9.40 -13.60
CA ARG A 177 9.59 -10.81 -13.24
C ARG A 177 9.38 -11.71 -14.46
N ASN A 178 8.81 -11.18 -15.54
CA ASN A 178 8.55 -11.90 -16.77
C ASN A 178 8.65 -10.93 -17.97
N PRO A 179 9.46 -11.22 -19.01
CA PRO A 179 9.57 -10.36 -20.19
C PRO A 179 8.26 -10.00 -20.88
N SER A 180 7.19 -10.80 -20.74
CA SER A 180 5.86 -10.47 -21.29
C SER A 180 4.96 -9.67 -20.33
N GLY A 181 5.44 -9.36 -19.13
CA GLY A 181 4.68 -8.76 -18.04
C GLY A 181 4.20 -7.35 -18.36
N ALA A 182 5.09 -6.48 -18.90
CA ALA A 182 4.68 -5.15 -19.33
C ALA A 182 3.59 -5.20 -20.41
N ALA A 183 3.73 -6.10 -21.39
CA ALA A 183 2.74 -6.24 -22.46
C ALA A 183 1.35 -6.64 -21.94
N ALA A 184 1.28 -7.49 -20.90
CA ALA A 184 0.01 -7.84 -20.27
C ALA A 184 -0.65 -6.65 -19.57
N VAL A 185 0.13 -5.85 -18.84
CA VAL A 185 -0.35 -4.62 -18.18
C VAL A 185 -0.87 -3.63 -19.22
N ILE A 186 -0.08 -3.37 -20.27
CA ILE A 186 -0.39 -2.37 -21.30
C ILE A 186 -1.63 -2.76 -22.11
N ARG A 187 -1.80 -4.05 -22.46
CA ARG A 187 -3.00 -4.52 -23.17
C ARG A 187 -4.28 -4.34 -22.36
N ALA A 188 -4.18 -4.47 -21.03
CA ALA A 188 -5.32 -4.30 -20.13
C ALA A 188 -5.68 -2.83 -19.87
N MET A 189 -4.78 -1.88 -20.18
CA MET A 189 -5.06 -0.46 -20.04
C MET A 189 -6.18 -0.01 -20.99
N PRO A 190 -7.04 0.94 -20.56
CA PRO A 190 -7.91 1.68 -21.46
C PRO A 190 -7.12 2.28 -22.63
N PRO A 191 -7.69 2.35 -23.84
CA PRO A 191 -7.05 3.02 -24.97
C PRO A 191 -6.84 4.50 -24.65
N GLY A 192 -5.70 5.07 -25.09
CA GLY A 192 -5.32 6.41 -24.70
C GLY A 192 -3.88 6.80 -25.04
N GLU A 193 -3.54 8.05 -24.76
CA GLU A 193 -2.20 8.59 -24.99
C GLU A 193 -1.16 7.90 -24.12
N ALA A 194 -1.46 7.71 -22.83
CA ALA A 194 -0.58 7.03 -21.90
C ALA A 194 -0.32 5.57 -22.28
N ARG A 195 -1.34 4.86 -22.80
CA ARG A 195 -1.17 3.49 -23.31
C ARG A 195 -0.23 3.48 -24.51
N SER A 196 -0.48 4.35 -25.50
CA SER A 196 0.34 4.45 -26.71
C SER A 196 1.80 4.82 -26.39
N TRP A 197 1.99 5.68 -25.39
CA TRP A 197 3.31 6.04 -24.87
C TRP A 197 4.02 4.83 -24.23
N LEU A 198 3.32 4.03 -23.43
CA LEU A 198 3.89 2.81 -22.85
C LEU A 198 4.17 1.73 -23.88
N GLU A 199 3.33 1.56 -24.90
CA GLU A 199 3.57 0.64 -26.01
C GLU A 199 4.90 0.96 -26.71
N ARG A 200 5.15 2.23 -27.03
CA ARG A 200 6.43 2.68 -27.58
C ARG A 200 7.61 2.47 -26.61
N ARG A 201 7.42 2.78 -25.32
CA ARG A 201 8.48 2.64 -24.30
C ARG A 201 8.94 1.19 -24.15
N PHE A 202 8.04 0.22 -24.29
CA PHE A 202 8.33 -1.20 -24.13
C PHE A 202 8.52 -1.94 -25.47
N GLY A 203 8.58 -1.23 -26.61
CA GLY A 203 8.81 -1.82 -27.93
C GLY A 203 7.70 -2.77 -28.39
N LEU A 204 6.44 -2.46 -28.06
CA LEU A 204 5.27 -3.27 -28.44
C LEU A 204 4.60 -2.83 -29.75
N THR A 205 5.10 -1.74 -30.33
CA THR A 205 4.65 -1.10 -31.58
C THR A 205 5.86 -0.61 -32.35
#